data_AF-A0A2G9EEH2-F1
#
_entry.id   AF-A0A2G9EEH2-F1
#
_cell.length_a   1.000
_cell.length_b   1.000
_cell.length_c   1.000
_cell.angle_alpha   90.00
_cell.angle_beta   90.00
_cell.angle_gamma   90.00
#
_symmetry.space_group_name_H-M   'P 1'
#
loop_
_entity.id
_entity.type
_entity.pdbx_description
1 polymer ?
#
loop_
_entity_poly.entity_id
_entity_poly.type
_entity_poly.pdbx_seq_one_letter_code
_entity_poly.pdbx_strand_id
1 'polypeptide(L)' 'MAIITLNVTDEEKRRITSFSEANNMTVSELILKIIENLEDEEDYKLAEKIINNPNTKYTEGIEDLAKECGIDYDAL' A
#
# COMPACT_ATOMS: atom_id res chain seq x y z
N MET A 1 -13.95 -5.50 -9.50
CA MET A 1 -13.85 -4.05 -9.26
C MET A 1 -13.72 -3.86 -7.76
N ALA A 2 -12.53 -3.48 -7.29
CA ALA A 2 -12.32 -3.17 -5.88
C ALA A 2 -12.82 -1.75 -5.60
N ILE A 3 -13.41 -1.54 -4.42
CA ILE A 3 -13.85 -0.23 -3.97
C ILE A 3 -13.02 0.10 -2.74
N ILE A 4 -12.28 1.21 -2.79
CA ILE A 4 -11.52 1.73 -1.66
C ILE A 4 -12.33 2.88 -1.07
N THR A 5 -12.60 2.80 0.23
CA THR A 5 -13.27 3.87 0.98
C THR A 5 -12.28 4.45 1.97
N LEU A 6 -12.11 5.78 1.94
CA LEU A 6 -11.19 6.51 2.80
C LEU A 6 -11.99 7.41 3.74
N ASN A 7 -11.78 7.25 5.05
CA ASN A 7 -12.28 8.20 6.03
C ASN A 7 -11.29 9.37 6.12
N VAL A 8 -11.78 10.57 5.85
CA VAL A 8 -11.00 11.81 5.88
C VAL A 8 -11.78 12.88 6.63
N THR A 9 -11.06 13.79 7.26
CA THR A 9 -11.64 15.01 7.82
C THR A 9 -12.10 15.97 6.71
N ASP A 10 -12.97 16.93 7.05
CA ASP A 10 -13.41 17.95 6.10
C ASP A 10 -12.24 18.79 5.56
N GLU A 11 -11.23 19.04 6.38
CA GLU A 11 -10.03 19.77 5.96
C GLU A 11 -9.19 18.97 4.96
N GLU A 12 -8.95 17.69 5.23
CA GLU A 12 -8.25 16.80 4.29
C GLU A 12 -9.01 16.67 2.98
N LYS A 13 -10.34 16.48 3.05
CA LYS A 13 -11.20 16.45 1.86
C LYS A 13 -11.03 17.73 1.03
N ARG A 14 -11.08 18.91 1.66
CA ARG A 14 -10.87 20.19 0.99
C ARG A 14 -9.51 20.25 0.30
N ARG A 15 -8.44 19.87 1.01
CA ARG A 15 -7.07 19.89 0.47
C ARG A 15 -6.92 18.94 -0.73
N ILE A 16 -7.43 17.72 -0.61
CA ILE A 16 -7.40 16.70 -1.68
C ILE A 16 -8.13 17.21 -2.92
N THR A 17 -9.34 17.75 -2.75
CA THR A 17 -10.13 18.29 -3.87
C THR A 17 -9.44 19.49 -4.53
N SER A 18 -8.95 20.45 -3.76
CA SER A 18 -8.25 21.62 -4.33
C SER A 18 -6.96 21.20 -5.06
N PHE A 19 -6.24 20.20 -4.56
CA PHE A 19 -5.05 19.68 -5.23
C PHE A 19 -5.40 18.96 -6.53
N SER A 20 -6.44 18.13 -6.55
CA SER A 20 -6.87 17.43 -7.77
C SER A 20 -7.31 18.43 -8.85
N GLU A 21 -8.07 19.45 -8.48
CA GLU A 21 -8.49 20.53 -9.39
C GLU A 21 -7.30 21.31 -9.95
N ALA A 22 -6.34 21.71 -9.10
CA ALA A 22 -5.14 22.42 -9.53
C ALA A 22 -4.28 21.63 -10.53
N ASN A 23 -4.37 20.29 -10.48
CA ASN A 23 -3.64 19.39 -11.37
C ASN A 23 -4.53 18.81 -12.49
N ASN A 24 -5.74 19.36 -12.69
CA ASN A 24 -6.65 18.98 -13.77
C ASN A 24 -6.99 17.47 -13.79
N MET A 25 -7.16 16.89 -12.61
CA MET A 25 -7.48 15.47 -12.42
C MET A 25 -8.64 15.29 -11.43
N THR A 26 -9.31 14.14 -11.52
CA THR A 26 -10.31 13.74 -10.53
C THR A 26 -9.64 13.29 -9.23
N VAL A 27 -10.38 13.34 -8.12
CA VAL A 27 -9.91 12.80 -6.83
C VAL A 27 -9.56 11.32 -6.97
N SER A 28 -10.35 10.53 -7.70
CA SER A 28 -10.07 9.11 -7.91
C SER A 28 -8.76 8.87 -8.64
N GLU A 29 -8.47 9.62 -9.72
CA GLU A 29 -7.21 9.52 -10.45
C GLU A 29 -6.01 9.91 -9.58
N LEU A 30 -6.17 10.95 -8.75
CA LEU A 30 -5.14 11.36 -7.80
C LEU A 30 -4.85 10.23 -6.80
N ILE A 31 -5.89 9.66 -6.19
CA ILE A 31 -5.74 8.58 -5.19
C ILE A 31 -5.13 7.33 -5.82
N LEU A 32 -5.54 6.97 -7.04
CA LEU A 32 -4.96 5.83 -7.76
C LEU A 32 -3.46 6.03 -8.03
N LYS A 33 -3.06 7.21 -8.51
CA LYS A 33 -1.63 7.52 -8.71
C LYS A 33 -0.81 7.47 -7.42
N ILE A 34 -1.40 7.88 -6.30
CA ILE A 34 -0.72 7.77 -5.00
C ILE A 34 -0.51 6.31 -4.63
N ILE A 35 -1.51 5.46 -4.84
CA ILE A 35 -1.40 4.02 -4.57
C ILE A 35 -0.35 3.38 -5.48
N GLU A 36 -0.37 3.67 -6.79
CA GLU A 36 0.63 3.17 -7.74
C GLU A 36 2.05 3.57 -7.33
N ASN A 37 2.26 4.83 -6.95
CA ASN A 37 3.57 5.29 -6.48
C ASN A 37 4.02 4.61 -5.18
N LEU A 38 3.09 4.28 -4.28
CA LEU A 38 3.40 3.57 -3.04
C LEU A 38 3.78 2.11 -3.33
N GLU A 39 3.04 1.44 -4.22
CA GLU A 39 3.34 0.08 -4.68
C GLU A 39 4.74 0.03 -5.32
N ASP A 40 5.03 0.96 -6.24
CA ASP A 40 6.36 1.07 -6.87
C ASP A 40 7.49 1.30 -5.84
N GLU A 41 7.25 2.09 -4.79
CA GLU A 41 8.23 2.34 -3.73
C GLU A 41 8.44 1.12 -2.82
N GLU A 42 7.37 0.40 -2.48
CA GLU A 42 7.42 -0.86 -1.73
C GLU A 42 8.18 -1.94 -2.51
N ASP A 43 7.87 -2.09 -3.79
CA ASP A 43 8.55 -2.99 -4.71
C ASP A 43 10.04 -2.63 -4.86
N TYR A 44 10.36 -1.34 -4.98
CA TYR A 44 11.74 -0.88 -5.04
C TYR A 44 12.53 -1.24 -3.77
N LYS A 45 11.95 -0.97 -2.59
CA LYS A 45 12.58 -1.32 -1.30
C LYS A 45 12.76 -2.83 -1.16
N LEU A 46 11.80 -3.61 -1.64
CA LEU A 46 11.89 -5.07 -1.64
C LEU A 46 13.04 -5.53 -2.56
N ALA A 47 13.12 -5.00 -3.78
CA ALA A 47 14.18 -5.31 -4.72
C ALA A 47 15.57 -4.94 -4.15
N GLU A 48 15.70 -3.76 -3.52
CA GLU A 48 16.93 -3.33 -2.86
C GLU A 48 17.34 -4.29 -1.73
N LYS A 49 16.38 -4.72 -0.89
CA LYS A 49 16.62 -5.70 0.18
C LYS A 49 17.10 -7.05 -0.36
N ILE A 50 16.52 -7.52 -1.46
CA ILE A 50 16.93 -8.77 -2.14
C ILE A 50 18.32 -8.65 -2.72
N ILE A 51 18.63 -7.56 -3.43
CA ILE A 51 19.94 -7.32 -4.04
C ILE A 51 21.03 -7.29 -2.95
N ASN A 52 20.76 -6.61 -1.83
CA ASN A 52 21.73 -6.44 -0.75
C ASN A 52 21.83 -7.67 0.18
N ASN A 53 20.83 -8.55 0.19
CA ASN A 53 20.87 -9.82 0.91
C ASN A 53 20.12 -10.91 0.13
N PRO A 54 20.80 -11.64 -0.78
CA PRO A 54 20.17 -12.63 -1.66
C PRO A 54 19.62 -13.86 -0.92
N ASN A 55 19.95 -14.04 0.36
CA ASN A 55 19.37 -15.08 1.22
C ASN A 55 18.12 -14.60 1.97
N THR A 56 17.63 -13.38 1.70
CA THR A 56 16.35 -12.90 2.24
C THR A 56 15.25 -13.84 1.75
N LYS A 57 14.78 -14.72 2.64
CA LYS A 57 13.60 -15.53 2.37
C LYS A 57 12.39 -14.59 2.29
N TYR A 58 11.57 -14.83 1.28
CA TYR A 58 10.24 -14.24 1.17
C TYR A 58 9.44 -14.68 2.40
N THR A 59 9.09 -13.77 3.29
CA THR A 59 8.08 -14.03 4.32
C THR A 59 6.75 -13.50 3.80
N GLU A 60 6.11 -14.25 2.91
CA GLU A 60 4.70 -14.03 2.53
C GLU A 60 3.95 -15.36 2.34
N GLY A 61 4.39 -16.42 3.02
CA GLY A 61 3.47 -17.52 3.28
C GLY A 61 2.42 -17.05 4.29
N ILE A 62 1.16 -17.43 4.10
CA ILE A 62 0.10 -17.18 5.11
C ILE A 62 0.55 -17.67 6.50
N GLU A 63 1.39 -18.71 6.56
CA GLU A 63 1.98 -19.22 7.79
C GLU A 63 2.89 -18.20 8.52
N ASP A 64 3.71 -17.43 7.81
CA ASP A 64 4.60 -16.43 8.40
C ASP A 64 3.79 -15.23 8.93
N LEU A 65 2.77 -14.81 8.17
CA LEU A 65 1.83 -13.76 8.59
C LEU A 65 0.99 -14.21 9.80
N ALA A 66 0.53 -15.45 9.81
CA ALA A 66 -0.18 -16.04 10.93
C ALA A 66 0.69 -16.02 12.19
N LYS A 67 1.96 -16.44 12.11
CA LYS A 67 2.90 -16.38 13.23
C LYS A 67 3.12 -14.97 13.75
N GLU A 68 3.25 -13.98 12.87
CA GLU A 68 3.41 -12.58 13.27
C GLU A 68 2.16 -12.02 13.99
N CYS A 69 0.97 -12.46 13.58
CA CYS A 69 -0.29 -12.14 14.27
C CYS A 69 -0.57 -13.03 15.51
N GLY A 70 0.34 -13.94 15.88
CA GLY A 70 0.15 -14.88 16.99
C GLY A 70 -0.92 -15.95 16.73
N ILE A 71 -1.21 -16.23 15.46
CA ILE A 71 -2.17 -17.22 14.98
C ILE A 71 -1.42 -18.53 14.69
N ASP A 72 -1.89 -19.63 15.26
CA ASP A 72 -1.39 -20.96 14.96
C ASP A 72 -1.98 -21.45 13.63
N TYR A 73 -1.20 -21.33 12.55
CA TYR A 73 -1.61 -21.72 11.20
C TYR A 73 -1.86 -23.22 11.06
N ASP A 74 -1.14 -24.06 11.81
CA ASP A 74 -1.29 -25.52 11.74
C ASP A 74 -2.56 -26.02 12.44
N ALA A 75 -3.18 -25.17 13.25
CA ALA A 75 -4.43 -25.44 13.96
C ALA A 75 -5.69 -24.91 13.23
N LEU A 76 -5.53 -24.27 12.07
CA LEU A 76 -6.59 -23.79 11.18
C LEU A 76 -7.01 -24.87 10.16
#